data_AF-A0A1U7HV58-F1
#
_entry.id   AF-A0A1U7HV58-F1
#
_cell.length_a   1.000
_cell.length_b   1.000
_cell.length_c   1.000
_cell.angle_alpha   90.00
_cell.angle_beta   90.00
_cell.angle_gamma   90.00
#
_symmetry.space_group_name_H-M   'P 1'
#
loop_
_entity.id
_entity.type
_entity.pdbx_description
1 polymer ?
#
loop_
_entity_poly.entity_id
_entity_poly.type
_entity_poly.pdbx_seq_one_letter_code
_entity_poly.pdbx_strand_id
1 'polypeptide(L)'
;MFNLFLQVVQPITTPLCMVSVSSLLAVFLWSIAIATRDGIARLKQLHQVPCSRCAYFTGDYRLKCTVHPCKALTEDAINCLDYEPAANPPKCHPKACKYR
;
A
#
# COMPACT_ATOMS: atom_id res chain seq x y z
N MET A 1 42.53 40.04 8.94
CA MET A 1 41.88 39.91 7.61
C MET A 1 40.96 38.69 7.52
N PHE A 2 41.37 37.51 7.99
CA PHE A 2 40.55 36.27 7.91
C PHE A 2 39.20 36.32 8.64
N ASN A 3 39.13 36.94 9.83
CA ASN A 3 37.87 37.07 10.59
C ASN A 3 36.82 37.93 9.86
N LEU A 4 37.25 38.95 9.11
CA LEU A 4 36.36 39.84 8.36
C LEU A 4 35.72 39.12 7.16
N PHE A 5 36.47 38.19 6.55
CA PHE A 5 35.97 37.32 5.48
C PHE A 5 34.93 36.33 6.01
N LEU A 6 35.16 35.71 7.17
CA LEU A 6 34.19 34.81 7.78
C LEU A 6 32.89 35.54 8.18
N GLN A 7 32.97 36.76 8.73
CA GLN A 7 31.76 37.54 9.08
C GLN A 7 30.85 37.86 7.88
N VAL A 8 31.40 37.94 6.66
CA VAL A 8 30.63 38.18 5.42
C VAL A 8 30.12 36.88 4.80
N VAL A 9 30.82 35.76 4.99
CA VAL A 9 30.46 34.45 4.41
C VAL A 9 29.42 33.71 5.26
N GLN A 10 29.50 33.76 6.59
CA GLN A 10 28.53 33.14 7.50
C GLN A 10 27.04 33.49 7.25
N PRO A 11 26.66 34.76 6.98
CA PRO A 11 25.25 35.11 6.73
C PRO A 11 24.70 34.56 5.41
N ILE A 12 25.57 34.19 4.47
CA ILE A 12 25.17 33.62 3.17
C ILE A 12 25.12 32.10 3.24
N THR A 13 26.06 31.47 3.97
CA THR A 13 26.11 30.01 4.11
C THR A 13 24.97 29.46 4.98
N THR A 14 24.59 30.17 6.04
CA THR A 14 23.54 29.72 6.98
C THR A 14 22.17 29.52 6.31
N PRO A 15 21.62 30.47 5.53
CA PRO A 15 20.35 30.27 4.85
C PRO A 15 20.44 29.18 3.78
N LEU A 16 21.59 29.03 3.12
CA LEU A 16 21.80 27.98 2.11
C LEU A 16 21.69 26.57 2.73
N CYS A 17 22.27 26.39 3.92
CA CYS A 17 22.18 25.14 4.67
C CYS A 17 20.76 24.88 5.18
N MET A 18 20.08 25.90 5.70
CA MET A 18 18.72 25.77 6.18
C MET A 18 17.77 25.37 5.04
N VAL A 19 17.86 26.03 3.89
CA VAL A 19 17.03 25.72 2.72
C VAL A 19 17.32 24.31 2.20
N SER A 20 18.59 23.89 2.15
CA SER A 20 18.92 22.56 1.64
C SER A 20 18.40 21.45 2.55
N VAL A 21 18.60 21.56 3.87
CA VAL A 21 18.09 20.58 4.84
C VAL A 21 16.56 20.55 4.86
N SER A 22 15.91 21.71 4.85
CA SER A 22 14.45 21.81 4.78
C SER A 22 13.90 21.22 3.49
N SER A 23 14.54 21.45 2.34
CA SER A 23 14.12 20.90 1.05
C SER A 23 14.25 19.37 1.03
N LEU A 24 15.38 18.85 1.52
CA LEU A 24 15.57 17.39 1.63
C LEU A 24 14.49 16.78 2.52
N LEU A 25 14.26 17.36 3.71
CA LEU A 25 13.23 16.86 4.63
C LEU A 25 11.83 16.90 3.99
N ALA A 26 11.49 17.98 3.29
CA ALA A 26 10.22 18.11 2.58
C ALA A 26 10.06 17.04 1.49
N VAL A 27 11.11 16.79 0.69
CA VAL A 27 11.12 15.74 -0.35
C VAL A 27 11.00 14.35 0.27
N PHE A 28 11.70 14.08 1.36
CA PHE A 28 11.58 12.80 2.08
C PHE A 28 10.16 12.57 2.59
N LEU A 29 9.57 13.56 3.27
CA LEU A 29 8.19 13.48 3.76
C LEU A 29 7.19 13.31 2.61
N TRP A 30 7.39 14.03 1.51
CA TRP A 30 6.56 13.91 0.31
C TRP A 30 6.65 12.51 -0.30
N SER A 31 7.86 11.95 -0.38
CA SER A 31 8.10 10.60 -0.90
C SER A 31 7.40 9.55 -0.03
N ILE A 32 7.49 9.67 1.30
CA ILE A 32 6.79 8.79 2.24
C ILE A 32 5.27 8.94 2.08
N ALA A 33 4.76 10.17 1.94
CA ALA A 33 3.34 10.42 1.76
C ALA A 33 2.81 9.80 0.45
N ILE A 34 3.55 9.90 -0.66
CA ILE A 34 3.20 9.23 -1.92
C ILE A 34 3.19 7.72 -1.72
N ALA A 35 4.27 7.14 -1.21
CA ALA A 35 4.38 5.69 -1.00
C ALA A 35 3.24 5.16 -0.10
N THR A 36 2.87 5.92 0.94
CA THR A 36 1.76 5.57 1.83
C THR A 36 0.41 5.68 1.12
N ARG A 37 0.18 6.75 0.33
CA ARG A 37 -1.05 6.91 -0.46
C ARG A 37 -1.20 5.81 -1.49
N ASP A 38 -0.13 5.45 -2.18
CA ASP A 38 -0.13 4.35 -3.14
C ASP A 38 -0.40 3.01 -2.46
N GLY A 39 0.25 2.75 -1.31
CA GLY A 39 -0.04 1.58 -0.49
C GLY A 39 -1.51 1.50 -0.06
N ILE A 40 -2.08 2.60 0.42
CA ILE A 40 -3.50 2.68 0.80
C ILE A 40 -4.41 2.52 -0.41
N ALA A 41 -4.07 3.09 -1.56
CA ALA A 41 -4.85 2.93 -2.79
C ALA A 41 -4.86 1.46 -3.25
N ARG A 42 -3.70 0.78 -3.20
CA ARG A 42 -3.58 -0.66 -3.47
C ARG A 42 -4.37 -1.49 -2.45
N LEU A 43 -4.31 -1.15 -1.17
CA LEU A 43 -5.11 -1.81 -0.13
C LEU A 43 -6.61 -1.56 -0.32
N LYS A 44 -7.01 -0.36 -0.74
CA LYS A 44 -8.41 -0.01 -1.02
C LYS A 44 -8.93 -0.75 -2.24
N GLN A 45 -8.12 -0.88 -3.30
CA GLN A 45 -8.44 -1.73 -4.44
C GLN A 45 -8.61 -3.20 -4.01
N LEU A 46 -7.73 -3.71 -3.14
CA LEU A 46 -7.85 -5.06 -2.60
C LEU A 46 -9.10 -5.24 -1.71
N HIS A 47 -9.49 -4.21 -0.95
CA HIS A 47 -10.72 -4.23 -0.14
C HIS A 47 -12.00 -4.07 -1.00
N GLN A 48 -11.90 -3.53 -2.21
CA GLN A 48 -13.01 -3.48 -3.16
C GLN A 48 -13.26 -4.84 -3.84
N VAL A 49 -12.33 -5.80 -3.75
CA VAL A 49 -12.53 -7.13 -4.30
C VAL A 49 -13.55 -7.91 -3.45
N PRO A 50 -14.73 -8.28 -4.00
CA PRO A 50 -15.79 -8.92 -3.24
C PRO A 50 -15.55 -10.43 -3.01
N CYS A 51 -14.42 -10.98 -3.45
CA CYS A 51 -14.11 -12.42 -3.38
C CYS A 51 -14.22 -13.01 -1.98
N SER A 52 -13.83 -12.28 -0.93
CA SER A 52 -13.92 -12.78 0.47
C SER A 52 -15.35 -13.06 0.93
N ARG A 53 -16.35 -12.50 0.25
CA ARG A 53 -17.79 -12.66 0.53
C ARG A 53 -18.51 -13.48 -0.54
N CYS A 54 -17.77 -14.09 -1.47
CA CYS A 54 -18.32 -14.90 -2.56
C CYS A 54 -18.54 -16.34 -2.10
N ALA A 55 -19.61 -17.00 -2.56
CA ALA A 55 -19.91 -18.40 -2.25
C ALA A 55 -18.83 -19.38 -2.75
N TYR A 56 -18.13 -19.03 -3.82
CA TYR A 56 -17.12 -19.84 -4.50
C TYR A 56 -15.69 -19.66 -3.94
N PHE A 57 -15.53 -18.87 -2.87
CA PHE A 57 -14.24 -18.58 -2.27
C PHE A 57 -13.84 -19.64 -1.24
N THR A 58 -12.76 -20.35 -1.53
CA THR A 58 -12.24 -21.47 -0.72
C THR A 58 -11.10 -21.04 0.21
N GLY A 59 -10.43 -19.92 -0.07
CA GLY A 59 -9.35 -19.39 0.78
C GLY A 59 -8.03 -20.17 0.73
N ASP A 60 -7.94 -21.24 -0.07
CA ASP A 60 -6.71 -22.00 -0.27
C ASP A 60 -5.76 -21.30 -1.25
N TYR A 61 -4.45 -21.31 -0.96
CA TYR A 61 -3.44 -20.66 -1.82
C TYR A 61 -3.40 -21.26 -3.24
N ARG A 62 -3.63 -22.57 -3.34
CA ARG A 62 -3.63 -23.31 -4.62
C ARG A 62 -4.93 -23.15 -5.40
N LEU A 63 -6.04 -22.91 -4.70
CA LEU A 63 -7.36 -22.79 -5.29
C LEU A 63 -8.10 -21.70 -4.53
N LYS A 64 -7.92 -20.44 -4.97
CA LYS A 64 -8.50 -19.27 -4.30
C LYS A 64 -10.00 -19.13 -4.57
N CYS A 65 -10.42 -19.48 -5.78
CA CYS A 65 -11.80 -19.52 -6.23
C CYS A 65 -11.99 -20.75 -7.10
N THR A 66 -13.13 -21.42 -7.01
CA THR A 66 -13.42 -22.64 -7.78
C THR A 66 -13.74 -22.36 -9.26
N VAL A 67 -14.29 -21.18 -9.56
CA VAL A 67 -14.64 -20.76 -10.94
C VAL A 67 -13.44 -20.14 -11.66
N HIS A 68 -12.77 -19.20 -10.99
CA HIS A 68 -11.67 -18.42 -11.57
C HIS A 68 -10.45 -18.37 -10.62
N PRO A 69 -9.68 -19.47 -10.48
CA PRO A 69 -8.59 -19.57 -9.51
C PRO A 69 -7.45 -18.57 -9.75
N CYS A 70 -7.19 -18.20 -11.02
CA CYS A 70 -6.11 -17.27 -11.38
C CYS A 70 -6.50 -15.79 -11.23
N LYS A 71 -7.80 -15.47 -11.27
CA LYS A 71 -8.31 -14.08 -11.20
C LYS A 71 -8.79 -13.68 -9.80
N ALA A 72 -8.93 -14.63 -8.88
CA ALA A 72 -9.39 -14.35 -7.53
C ALA A 72 -8.41 -13.49 -6.73
N LEU A 73 -8.94 -12.55 -5.93
CA LEU A 73 -8.18 -11.62 -5.08
C LEU A 73 -7.24 -10.66 -5.86
N THR A 74 -7.53 -10.40 -7.14
CA THR A 74 -6.83 -9.40 -7.96
C THR A 74 -7.78 -8.26 -8.35
N GLU A 75 -7.24 -7.17 -8.91
CA GLU A 75 -8.02 -6.03 -9.40
C GLU A 75 -9.07 -6.42 -10.47
N ASP A 76 -8.82 -7.49 -11.22
CA ASP A 76 -9.76 -8.02 -12.23
C ASP A 76 -11.05 -8.59 -11.60
N ALA A 77 -11.00 -9.01 -10.34
CA ALA A 77 -12.14 -9.59 -9.64
C ALA A 77 -13.08 -8.54 -9.01
N ILE A 78 -12.75 -7.24 -9.09
CA ILE A 78 -13.61 -6.16 -8.57
C ILE A 78 -15.01 -6.21 -9.22
N ASN A 79 -15.08 -6.51 -10.52
CA ASN A 79 -16.33 -6.66 -11.28
C ASN A 79 -16.55 -8.11 -11.75
N CYS A 80 -16.32 -9.08 -10.86
CA CYS A 80 -16.52 -10.50 -11.18
C CYS A 80 -18.00 -10.76 -11.55
N LEU A 81 -18.25 -11.24 -12.78
CA LEU A 81 -19.60 -11.54 -13.28
C LEU A 81 -20.25 -12.73 -12.57
N ASP A 82 -19.44 -13.69 -12.14
CA ASP A 82 -19.88 -14.88 -11.41
C ASP A 82 -19.98 -14.65 -9.89
N TYR A 83 -19.99 -13.38 -9.46
CA TYR A 83 -20.10 -13.05 -8.05
C TYR A 83 -21.47 -13.44 -7.51
N GLU A 84 -21.47 -14.40 -6.60
CA GLU A 84 -22.67 -14.77 -5.84
C GLU A 84 -22.42 -14.54 -4.35
N PRO A 85 -23.26 -13.74 -3.66
CA PRO A 85 -23.08 -13.48 -2.25
C PRO A 85 -23.26 -14.78 -1.45
N ALA A 86 -22.28 -15.12 -0.62
CA ALA A 86 -22.40 -16.28 0.25
C ALA A 86 -23.51 -16.05 1.28
N ALA A 87 -24.62 -16.80 1.18
CA ALA A 87 -25.72 -16.76 2.16
C ALA A 87 -25.24 -17.12 3.59
N ASN A 88 -24.15 -17.89 3.68
CA ASN A 88 -23.36 -18.08 4.88
C ASN A 88 -21.90 -17.77 4.53
N PRO A 89 -21.27 -16.71 5.10
CA PRO A 89 -19.89 -16.41 4.79
C PRO A 89 -19.00 -17.61 5.17
N PRO A 90 -18.04 -18.00 4.33
CA PRO A 90 -17.08 -19.05 4.69
C PRO A 90 -16.38 -18.59 5.96
N LYS A 91 -16.63 -19.30 7.07
CA LYS A 91 -15.99 -19.04 8.35
C LYS A 91 -14.50 -19.24 8.12
N CYS A 92 -13.72 -18.17 8.21
CA CYS A 92 -12.27 -18.29 8.31
C CYS A 92 -12.00 -19.13 9.56
N HIS A 93 -11.72 -20.42 9.36
CA HIS A 93 -11.33 -21.31 10.44
C HIS A 93 -9.81 -21.19 10.56
N PRO A 94 -9.28 -20.52 11.60
CA PRO A 94 -7.84 -20.33 11.79
C PRO A 94 -7.06 -21.64 11.97
N LYS A 95 -7.74 -22.79 12.03
CA LYS A 95 -7.11 -24.11 12.17
C LYS A 95 -6.74 -24.81 10.85
N ALA A 96 -7.08 -24.23 9.70
CA ALA A 96 -6.67 -24.79 8.40
C ALA A 96 -5.25 -24.36 7.96
N CYS A 97 -4.69 -23.28 8.52
CA CYS A 97 -3.30 -22.86 8.28
C CYS A 97 -2.28 -23.59 9.17
N LYS A 98 -2.38 -24.91 9.33
CA LYS A 98 -1.32 -25.64 10.05
C LYS A 98 -0.81 -26.94 9.46
N TYR A 99 -1.41 -27.51 8.42
CA TYR A 99 -0.83 -28.72 7.82
C TYR A 99 -1.39 -29.08 6.44
N ARG A 100 -0.75 -28.58 5.38
CA ARG A 100 -0.56 -29.32 4.12
C ARG A 100 0.70 -28.82 3.43
#